data_AF-A0A849RBD2-F1
#
_entry.id   AF-A0A849RBD2-F1
#
_cell.length_a   1.000
_cell.length_b   1.000
_cell.length_c   1.000
_cell.angle_alpha   90.00
_cell.angle_beta   90.00
_cell.angle_gamma   90.00
#
_symmetry.space_group_name_H-M   'P 1'
#
loop_
_entity.id
_entity.type
_entity.pdbx_description
1 polymer ?
#
loop_
_entity_poly.entity_id
_entity_poly.type
_entity_poly.pdbx_seq_one_letter_code
_entity_poly.pdbx_strand_id
1 'polypeptide(L)'
;MKIPKPDDRKTLLEVVKVGDYTIKVYWDADDVLLQANGFTMLFPEKPNALAHIIKKDSRPAVTLLDNDAALHELDEIGERWRRAVHDRIRKDWGKECFVADGQGNWHHPLFEDSASQFSCIHCDKHFSGATLAENLWHCPSPDCDGSPMDIHGIAS
;
A
#
# COMPACT_ATOMS: atom_id res chain seq x y z
N MET A 1 -9.30 -9.55 -13.62
CA MET A 1 -9.63 -8.18 -13.17
C MET A 1 -8.55 -7.25 -13.69
N LYS A 2 -8.89 -6.20 -14.44
CA LYS A 2 -7.89 -5.30 -15.05
C LYS A 2 -7.79 -4.05 -14.18
N ILE A 3 -6.73 -3.97 -13.39
CA ILE A 3 -6.43 -2.78 -12.60
C ILE A 3 -5.99 -1.69 -13.58
N PRO A 4 -6.58 -0.49 -13.54
CA PRO A 4 -6.15 0.61 -14.41
C PRO A 4 -4.66 0.95 -14.16
N LYS A 5 -3.99 1.57 -15.12
CA LYS A 5 -2.65 2.14 -14.90
C LYS A 5 -2.80 3.51 -14.23
N PRO A 6 -1.82 3.96 -13.43
CA PRO A 6 -1.94 5.24 -12.75
C PRO A 6 -1.84 6.32 -13.83
N ASP A 7 -2.93 7.02 -14.11
CA ASP A 7 -2.82 8.44 -14.37
C ASP A 7 -2.96 9.15 -13.01
N ASP A 8 -2.48 10.37 -12.85
CA ASP A 8 -2.47 11.13 -11.57
C ASP A 8 -3.88 11.45 -11.02
N ARG A 9 -4.91 10.67 -11.38
CA ARG A 9 -6.29 10.85 -10.98
C ARG A 9 -6.76 9.65 -10.19
N LYS A 10 -7.34 9.98 -9.05
CA LYS A 10 -8.26 9.12 -8.31
C LYS A 10 -9.22 8.39 -9.25
N THR A 11 -9.11 7.07 -9.29
CA THR A 11 -9.84 6.19 -10.20
C THR A 11 -10.87 5.37 -9.44
N LEU A 12 -12.12 5.38 -9.90
CA LEU A 12 -13.17 4.52 -9.33
C LEU A 12 -12.93 3.07 -9.76
N LEU A 13 -12.78 2.19 -8.76
CA LEU A 13 -12.50 0.78 -8.95
C LEU A 13 -13.76 -0.07 -8.89
N GLU A 14 -14.63 0.21 -7.92
CA GLU A 14 -15.83 -0.57 -7.64
C GLU A 14 -16.87 0.28 -6.92
N VAL A 15 -18.13 -0.12 -7.03
CA VAL A 15 -19.21 0.37 -6.19
C VAL A 15 -19.88 -0.84 -5.55
N VAL A 16 -19.87 -0.89 -4.22
CA VAL A 16 -20.42 -2.01 -3.43
C VAL A 16 -21.46 -1.50 -2.44
N LYS A 17 -22.27 -2.40 -1.89
CA LYS A 17 -23.18 -2.11 -0.79
C LYS A 17 -22.68 -2.78 0.48
N VAL A 18 -22.70 -2.03 1.58
CA VAL A 18 -22.49 -2.54 2.93
C VAL A 18 -23.70 -2.07 3.76
N GLY A 19 -24.53 -3.02 4.19
CA GLY A 19 -25.89 -2.71 4.65
C GLY A 19 -26.69 -1.94 3.60
N ASP A 20 -27.31 -0.83 4.01
CA ASP A 20 -28.12 0.03 3.13
C ASP A 20 -27.31 1.10 2.39
N TYR A 21 -25.99 1.19 2.64
CA TYR A 21 -25.16 2.27 2.12
C TYR A 21 -24.31 1.84 0.94
N THR A 22 -24.13 2.78 0.02
CA THR A 22 -23.23 2.61 -1.12
C THR A 22 -21.82 3.05 -0.73
N ILE A 23 -20.86 2.15 -0.95
CA ILE A 23 -19.43 2.39 -0.76
C ILE A 23 -18.78 2.44 -2.14
N LYS A 24 -18.06 3.51 -2.41
CA LYS A 24 -17.25 3.66 -3.62
C LYS A 24 -15.80 3.34 -3.27
N VAL A 25 -15.24 2.35 -3.93
CA VAL A 25 -13.83 2.01 -3.81
C VAL A 25 -13.06 2.78 -4.86
N TYR A 26 -12.08 3.54 -4.44
CA TYR A 26 -11.17 4.25 -5.30
C TYR A 26 -9.75 3.78 -5.08
N TRP A 27 -8.95 3.99 -6.10
CA TRP A 27 -7.51 3.99 -6.02
C TRP A 27 -7.02 5.41 -6.28
N ASP A 28 -6.05 5.88 -5.49
CA ASP A 28 -5.49 7.22 -5.54
C ASP A 28 -4.00 7.15 -5.17
N ALA A 29 -3.09 7.37 -6.13
CA ALA A 29 -1.63 7.28 -5.91
C ALA A 29 -1.16 6.02 -5.14
N ASP A 30 -1.73 4.87 -5.50
CA ASP A 30 -1.48 3.53 -4.92
C ASP A 30 -2.13 3.25 -3.57
N ASP A 31 -2.70 4.27 -2.94
CA ASP A 31 -3.61 4.07 -1.82
C ASP A 31 -5.00 3.63 -2.28
N VAL A 32 -5.67 2.87 -1.41
CA VAL A 32 -7.06 2.47 -1.60
C VAL A 32 -7.96 3.29 -0.68
N LEU A 33 -9.02 3.87 -1.24
CA LEU A 33 -9.99 4.69 -0.52
C LEU A 33 -11.37 4.04 -0.57
N LEU A 34 -11.96 3.79 0.58
CA LEU A 34 -13.38 3.44 0.70
C LEU A 34 -14.15 4.69 1.08
N GLN A 35 -15.05 5.13 0.20
CA GLN A 35 -15.82 6.35 0.38
C GLN A 35 -17.32 6.08 0.45
N ALA A 36 -17.92 6.52 1.55
CA ALA A 36 -19.35 6.54 1.73
C ALA A 36 -19.83 7.98 1.99
N ASN A 37 -21.15 8.16 1.99
CA ASN A 37 -21.76 9.43 2.38
C ASN A 37 -21.65 9.64 3.89
N GLY A 38 -20.49 10.06 4.38
CA GLY A 38 -20.24 10.35 5.79
C GLY A 38 -18.83 10.02 6.27
N PHE A 39 -18.08 9.21 5.51
CA PHE A 39 -16.70 8.89 5.87
C PHE A 39 -15.85 8.56 4.64
N THR A 40 -14.53 8.64 4.84
CA THR A 40 -13.52 8.05 3.96
C THR A 40 -12.56 7.24 4.82
N MET A 41 -12.40 5.96 4.50
CA MET A 41 -11.34 5.11 5.02
C MET A 41 -10.19 5.04 4.01
N LEU A 42 -8.97 5.18 4.49
CA LEU A 42 -7.72 5.06 3.75
C LEU A 42 -7.07 3.72 4.10
N PHE A 43 -6.67 2.97 3.07
CA PHE A 43 -5.85 1.77 3.14
C PHE A 43 -4.54 2.10 2.42
N PRO A 44 -3.47 2.45 3.16
CA PRO A 44 -2.24 2.91 2.54
C PRO A 44 -1.56 1.81 1.72
N GLU A 45 -0.84 2.21 0.67
CA GLU A 45 -0.02 1.29 -0.13
C GLU A 45 1.07 0.61 0.72
N LYS A 46 1.70 1.35 1.63
CA LYS A 46 2.73 0.82 2.55
C LYS A 46 2.21 -0.41 3.29
N PRO A 47 2.80 -1.61 3.10
CA PRO A 47 2.23 -2.86 3.62
C PRO A 47 2.01 -2.89 5.15
N ASN A 48 2.92 -2.28 5.90
CA ASN A 48 2.89 -2.22 7.36
C ASN A 48 2.06 -1.05 7.93
N ALA A 49 1.48 -0.19 7.09
CA ALA A 49 0.62 0.88 7.55
C ALA A 49 -0.82 0.39 7.76
N LEU A 50 -1.44 0.81 8.87
CA LEU A 50 -2.80 0.44 9.20
C LEU A 50 -3.80 1.28 8.43
N ALA A 51 -4.91 0.65 8.04
CA ALA A 51 -6.07 1.36 7.55
C ALA A 51 -6.64 2.30 8.63
N HIS A 52 -7.08 3.49 8.22
CA HIS A 52 -7.61 4.47 9.16
C HIS A 52 -8.59 5.45 8.49
N ILE A 53 -9.41 6.11 9.31
CA ILE A 53 -10.43 7.04 8.84
C ILE A 53 -9.81 8.43 8.66
N ILE A 54 -9.79 8.93 7.42
CA ILE A 54 -9.26 10.28 7.09
C ILE A 54 -10.37 11.34 6.98
N LYS A 55 -11.63 10.91 6.95
CA LYS A 55 -12.80 11.81 7.00
C LYS A 55 -13.94 11.12 7.73
N LYS A 56 -14.60 11.88 8.62
CA LYS A 56 -15.83 11.48 9.33
C LYS A 56 -16.72 12.70 9.52
N ASP A 57 -18.03 12.58 9.27
CA ASP A 57 -19.03 13.60 9.58
C ASP A 57 -20.34 12.98 10.07
N SER A 58 -21.42 13.76 10.18
CA SER A 58 -22.68 13.37 10.80
C SER A 58 -23.68 12.66 9.87
N ARG A 59 -23.29 12.33 8.64
CA ARG A 59 -24.20 11.68 7.68
C ARG A 59 -24.41 10.20 8.00
N PRO A 60 -25.58 9.60 7.63
CA PRO A 60 -26.01 8.32 8.18
C PRO A 60 -25.06 7.13 7.95
N ALA A 61 -24.28 7.12 6.86
CA ALA A 61 -23.35 6.02 6.59
C ALA A 61 -22.25 5.89 7.66
N VAL A 62 -22.01 6.93 8.47
CA VAL A 62 -21.07 6.87 9.58
C VAL A 62 -21.40 5.77 10.59
N THR A 63 -22.68 5.39 10.69
CA THR A 63 -23.15 4.30 11.58
C THR A 63 -22.55 2.94 11.23
N LEU A 64 -22.05 2.75 10.01
CA LEU A 64 -21.30 1.55 9.63
C LEU A 64 -19.99 1.41 10.41
N LEU A 65 -19.37 2.53 10.82
CA LEU A 65 -18.11 2.52 11.55
C LEU A 65 -18.28 2.11 13.03
N ASP A 66 -19.51 2.16 13.54
CA ASP A 66 -19.86 1.77 14.90
C ASP A 66 -20.47 0.35 14.96
N ASN A 67 -20.51 -0.36 13.81
CA ASN A 67 -21.01 -1.72 13.68
C ASN A 67 -19.87 -2.67 13.29
N ASP A 68 -19.50 -3.59 14.18
CA ASP A 68 -18.34 -4.47 13.98
C ASP A 68 -18.43 -5.33 12.72
N ALA A 69 -19.63 -5.83 12.38
CA ALA A 69 -19.81 -6.65 11.18
C ALA A 69 -19.62 -5.82 9.91
N ALA A 70 -20.16 -4.60 9.89
CA ALA A 70 -19.99 -3.69 8.76
C ALA A 70 -18.53 -3.20 8.65
N LEU A 71 -17.88 -2.91 9.78
CA LEU A 71 -16.48 -2.48 9.78
C LEU A 71 -15.57 -3.60 9.29
N HIS A 72 -15.84 -4.86 9.67
CA HIS A 72 -15.13 -6.02 9.16
C HIS A 72 -15.32 -6.19 7.65
N GLU A 73 -16.54 -6.04 7.14
CA GLU A 73 -16.82 -6.10 5.70
C GLU A 73 -16.07 -4.98 4.94
N LEU A 74 -16.05 -3.75 5.47
CA LEU A 74 -15.28 -2.64 4.91
C LEU A 74 -13.78 -2.95 4.88
N ASP A 75 -13.24 -3.55 5.94
CA ASP A 75 -11.84 -3.97 6.03
C ASP A 75 -11.52 -5.03 4.97
N GLU A 76 -12.35 -6.07 4.84
CA GLU A 76 -12.18 -7.11 3.81
C GLU A 76 -12.18 -6.53 2.38
N ILE A 77 -13.09 -5.59 2.11
CA ILE A 77 -13.16 -4.90 0.81
C ILE A 77 -11.88 -4.09 0.54
N GLY A 78 -11.45 -3.29 1.52
CA GLY A 78 -10.25 -2.46 1.40
C GLY A 78 -8.98 -3.28 1.23
N GLU A 79 -8.78 -4.28 2.09
CA GLU A 79 -7.65 -5.19 2.05
C GLU A 79 -7.57 -6.02 0.77
N ARG A 80 -8.72 -6.43 0.21
CA ARG A 80 -8.77 -7.10 -1.10
C ARG A 80 -8.19 -6.21 -2.20
N TRP A 81 -8.57 -4.93 -2.22
CA TRP A 81 -8.08 -3.98 -3.21
C TRP A 81 -6.64 -3.56 -2.95
N ARG A 82 -6.22 -3.43 -1.69
CA ARG A 82 -4.83 -3.17 -1.30
C ARG A 82 -3.91 -4.28 -1.78
N ARG A 83 -4.28 -5.55 -1.57
CA ARG A 83 -3.57 -6.70 -2.14
C ARG A 83 -3.49 -6.64 -3.67
N ALA A 84 -4.56 -6.24 -4.34
CA ALA A 84 -4.57 -6.09 -5.79
C ALA A 84 -3.57 -5.01 -6.27
N VAL A 85 -3.45 -3.90 -5.54
CA VAL A 85 -2.42 -2.87 -5.79
C VAL A 85 -1.02 -3.46 -5.58
N HIS A 86 -0.77 -4.16 -4.49
CA HIS A 86 0.52 -4.80 -4.21
C HIS A 86 0.93 -5.79 -5.30
N ASP A 87 -0.01 -6.62 -5.76
CA ASP A 87 0.23 -7.57 -6.86
C ASP A 87 0.59 -6.86 -8.16
N ARG A 88 -0.04 -5.71 -8.44
CA ARG A 88 0.31 -4.87 -9.60
C ARG A 88 1.70 -4.28 -9.46
N ILE A 89 2.03 -3.68 -8.32
CA ILE A 89 3.36 -3.11 -8.05
C ILE A 89 4.44 -4.18 -8.23
N ARG A 90 4.24 -5.37 -7.64
CA ARG A 90 5.15 -6.50 -7.77
C ARG A 90 5.36 -6.93 -9.22
N LYS A 91 4.29 -6.91 -10.01
CA LYS A 91 4.35 -7.23 -11.44
C LYS A 91 5.07 -6.15 -12.24
N ASP A 92 4.82 -4.89 -11.96
CA ASP A 92 5.39 -3.76 -12.70
C ASP A 92 6.90 -3.60 -12.42
N TRP A 93 7.36 -3.85 -11.19
CA TRP A 93 8.78 -3.83 -10.83
C TRP A 93 9.56 -5.08 -11.24
N GLY A 94 8.87 -6.18 -11.57
CA GLY A 94 9.54 -7.42 -11.96
C GLY A 94 10.01 -8.27 -10.77
N LYS A 95 10.33 -9.53 -11.07
CA LYS A 95 10.64 -10.57 -10.07
C LYS A 95 12.01 -10.35 -9.39
N GLU A 96 12.93 -9.72 -10.10
CA GLU A 96 14.28 -9.36 -9.68
C GLU A 96 14.29 -8.42 -8.47
N CYS A 97 13.23 -7.63 -8.30
CA CYS A 97 13.06 -6.75 -7.14
C CYS A 97 12.61 -7.49 -5.88
N PHE A 98 12.27 -8.78 -5.99
CA PHE A 98 11.70 -9.59 -4.90
C PHE A 98 12.40 -10.93 -4.68
N VAL A 99 13.47 -11.19 -5.43
CA VAL A 99 14.27 -12.41 -5.29
C VAL A 99 15.74 -12.02 -5.48
N ALA A 100 16.59 -12.46 -4.56
CA ALA A 100 18.03 -12.26 -4.69
C ALA A 100 18.59 -12.91 -5.97
N ASP A 101 19.62 -12.31 -6.54
CA ASP A 101 20.39 -12.91 -7.61
C ASP A 101 21.27 -14.08 -7.11
N GLY A 102 22.01 -14.72 -8.03
CA GLY A 102 22.90 -15.83 -7.68
C GLY A 102 24.08 -15.47 -6.77
N GLN A 103 24.29 -14.18 -6.50
CA GLN A 103 25.35 -13.64 -5.64
C GLN A 103 24.80 -13.13 -4.30
N GLY A 104 23.47 -13.18 -4.10
CA GLY A 104 22.80 -12.71 -2.89
C GLY A 104 22.46 -11.22 -2.89
N ASN A 105 22.63 -10.53 -4.04
CA ASN A 105 22.24 -9.13 -4.19
C ASN A 105 20.76 -9.03 -4.57
N TRP A 106 20.13 -7.92 -4.18
CA TRP A 106 18.75 -7.61 -4.52
C TRP A 106 18.72 -6.39 -5.45
N HIS A 107 17.82 -6.38 -6.43
CA HIS A 107 17.67 -5.26 -7.36
C HIS A 107 16.67 -4.25 -6.82
N HIS A 108 17.03 -2.97 -6.76
CA HIS A 108 16.10 -1.94 -6.32
C HIS A 108 15.07 -1.62 -7.42
N PRO A 109 13.79 -1.39 -7.09
CA PRO A 109 12.75 -1.20 -8.11
C PRO A 109 12.82 0.13 -8.85
N LEU A 110 13.43 1.15 -8.25
CA LEU A 110 13.48 2.51 -8.82
C LEU A 110 14.87 2.93 -9.31
N PHE A 111 15.90 2.18 -8.93
CA PHE A 111 17.29 2.54 -9.21
C PHE A 111 17.97 1.34 -9.85
N GLU A 112 18.91 1.58 -10.76
CA GLU A 112 19.67 0.50 -11.41
C GLU A 112 20.73 -0.12 -10.47
N ASP A 113 20.60 0.04 -9.15
CA ASP A 113 21.52 -0.50 -8.16
C ASP A 113 21.12 -1.91 -7.72
N SER A 114 22.14 -2.67 -7.29
CA SER A 114 21.94 -3.98 -6.70
C SER A 114 22.93 -4.17 -5.58
N ALA A 115 22.44 -4.57 -4.41
CA ALA A 115 23.23 -4.67 -3.20
C ALA A 115 22.72 -5.79 -2.29
N SER A 116 23.60 -6.28 -1.41
CA SER A 116 23.22 -7.21 -0.34
C SER A 116 22.57 -6.51 0.86
N GLN A 117 22.80 -5.21 1.01
CA GLN A 117 22.24 -4.36 2.07
C GLN A 117 21.85 -2.99 1.54
N PHE A 118 20.88 -2.38 2.21
CA PHE A 118 20.34 -1.07 1.87
C PHE A 118 20.19 -0.23 3.11
N SER A 119 20.29 1.09 2.96
CA SER A 119 20.05 2.07 4.02
C SER A 119 18.84 2.94 3.69
N CYS A 120 18.12 3.37 4.72
CA CYS A 120 17.10 4.41 4.59
C CYS A 120 17.69 5.78 4.95
N ILE A 121 17.55 6.78 4.08
CA ILE A 121 18.12 8.13 4.30
C ILE A 121 17.47 8.90 5.46
N HIS A 122 16.29 8.49 5.92
CA HIS A 122 15.57 9.19 6.99
C HIS A 122 15.99 8.73 8.38
N CYS A 123 16.41 7.48 8.53
CA CYS A 123 16.71 6.89 9.84
C CYS A 123 18.08 6.21 9.94
N ASP A 124 18.85 6.20 8.84
CA ASP A 124 20.18 5.60 8.71
C ASP A 124 20.25 4.10 9.08
N LYS A 125 19.09 3.44 9.26
CA LYS A 125 19.03 2.01 9.55
C LYS A 125 19.31 1.21 8.29
N HIS A 126 19.99 0.08 8.48
CA HIS A 126 20.30 -0.85 7.41
C HIS A 126 19.36 -2.04 7.42
N PHE A 127 18.99 -2.51 6.24
CA PHE A 127 18.08 -3.62 6.05
C PHE A 127 18.61 -4.58 4.99
N SER A 128 18.23 -5.85 5.10
CA SER A 128 18.43 -6.80 4.01
C SER A 128 17.45 -6.50 2.88
N GLY A 129 17.83 -6.83 1.64
CA GLY A 129 16.90 -6.73 0.51
C GLY A 129 15.66 -7.62 0.69
N ALA A 130 15.77 -8.76 1.39
CA ALA A 130 14.62 -9.61 1.71
C ALA A 130 13.56 -8.87 2.54
N THR A 131 13.98 -8.21 3.63
CA THR A 131 13.08 -7.45 4.50
C THR A 131 12.41 -6.29 3.75
N LEU A 132 13.15 -5.63 2.85
CA LEU A 132 12.60 -4.55 2.02
C LEU A 132 11.62 -5.07 0.97
N ALA A 133 11.96 -6.14 0.25
CA ALA A 133 11.11 -6.77 -0.76
C ALA A 133 9.78 -7.29 -0.17
N GLU A 134 9.78 -7.79 1.06
CA GLU A 134 8.56 -8.14 1.80
C GLU A 134 7.67 -6.91 2.04
N ASN A 135 8.26 -5.77 2.36
CA ASN A 135 7.58 -4.50 2.67
C ASN A 135 7.48 -3.55 1.46
N LEU A 136 7.49 -4.06 0.22
CA LEU A 136 7.43 -3.27 -1.02
C LEU A 136 8.44 -2.11 -1.07
N TRP A 137 9.65 -2.36 -0.58
CA TRP A 137 10.76 -1.40 -0.55
C TRP A 137 10.50 -0.15 0.32
N HIS A 138 9.49 -0.17 1.18
CA HIS A 138 9.35 0.82 2.26
C HIS A 138 10.27 0.52 3.43
N CYS A 139 10.70 1.56 4.13
CA CYS A 139 11.43 1.45 5.39
C CYS A 139 10.62 0.61 6.40
N PRO A 140 11.17 -0.50 6.92
CA PRO A 140 10.50 -1.35 7.91
C PRO A 140 10.47 -0.76 9.32
N SER A 141 11.19 0.34 9.57
CA SER A 141 11.25 0.93 10.91
C SER A 141 9.90 1.53 11.31
N PRO A 142 9.37 1.22 12.51
CA PRO A 142 8.04 1.68 12.96
C PRO A 142 7.85 3.20 12.91
N ASP A 143 8.90 3.95 13.29
CA ASP A 143 8.87 5.41 13.36
C ASP A 143 9.44 6.08 12.09
N CYS A 144 9.38 5.40 10.94
CA CYS A 144 9.89 5.91 9.68
C CYS A 144 8.91 5.62 8.53
N ASP A 145 8.68 6.65 7.71
CA ASP A 145 7.84 6.59 6.52
C ASP A 145 8.65 6.67 5.23
N GLY A 146 9.92 6.22 5.27
CA GLY A 146 10.75 6.12 4.08
C GLY A 146 10.08 5.24 3.03
N SER A 147 9.88 5.82 1.85
CA SER A 147 9.36 5.18 0.65
C SER A 147 10.48 4.48 -0.12
N PRO A 148 10.19 3.74 -1.20
CA PRO A 148 11.23 3.17 -2.05
C PRO A 148 12.23 4.21 -2.60
N MET A 149 11.84 5.47 -2.78
CA MET A 149 12.79 6.51 -3.22
C MET A 149 13.84 6.86 -2.17
N ASP A 150 13.60 6.50 -0.91
CA ASP A 150 14.44 6.83 0.25
C ASP A 150 15.37 5.68 0.65
N ILE A 151 15.34 4.57 -0.09
CA ILE A 151 16.13 3.37 0.15
C ILE A 151 17.24 3.28 -0.88
N HIS A 152 18.48 3.10 -0.44
CA HIS A 152 19.64 3.05 -1.33
C HIS A 152 20.56 1.88 -1.01
N GLY A 153 21.12 1.26 -2.06
CA GLY A 153 22.11 0.20 -1.91
C GLY A 153 23.36 0.72 -1.20
N ILE A 154 23.88 -0.08 -0.25
CA ILE A 154 25.16 0.19 0.38
C ILE A 154 26.23 -0.47 -0.48
N ALA A 155 27.10 0.35 -1.09
CA ALA A 155 28.24 -0.16 -1.84
C ALA A 155 29.14 -0.99 -0.91
N SER A 156 29.52 -2.18 -1.39
CA SER A 156 30.49 -3.06 -0.74
C SER A 156 31.92 -2.54 -0.88
#